data_AF-A0A8B6BJP6-F1
#
_entry.id   AF-A0A8B6BJP6-F1
#
_cell.length_a   1.000
_cell.length_b   1.000
_cell.length_c   1.000
_cell.angle_alpha   90.00
_cell.angle_beta   90.00
_cell.angle_gamma   90.00
#
_symmetry.space_group_name_H-M   'P 1'
#
loop_
_entity.id
_entity.type
_entity.pdbx_description
1 polymer ?
#
loop_
_entity_poly.entity_id
_entity_poly.type
_entity_poly.pdbx_seq_one_letter_code
_entity_poly.pdbx_strand_id
1 'polypeptide(L)'
;MKYLWSICLKRLTLNNLYIKDILIYAMQVFSIKSTCLEYLEISENTIFDRGGSELLVNMQNFKNLKVFKLIRNWRSLRRKRSQPSTLYSFVFPKTLEEVYIENNMAFDMGNIEVINGHNLRVLSLKDNEVWTCEGSFTGIINVEFFDMSGWTCEKLSHNLLYGFPNLKTLKATGSHLGKGFANTAGAGYFLSKNMRLHDINLSSNRINSIPDGLFLRPFEQLSSVDMSYNNLTIFPKFHASIKTLKIIDLTFNSITHFNNKDIERIRKLRKVDILLKGNPFQCSCKTLQFLKWLSETNQVPDILDLTCVTEKASRRFMSEVISNLKTFEISCKTNSGCRLLCL
;
A
#
# COMPACT_ATOMS: atom_id res chain seq x y z
N MET A 1 13.20 8.41 38.07
CA MET A 1 12.49 7.12 37.81
C MET A 1 12.29 6.21 39.05
N LYS A 2 12.90 6.42 40.23
CA LYS A 2 12.73 5.52 41.40
C LYS A 2 11.27 5.34 41.87
N TYR A 3 10.40 6.36 41.72
CA TYR A 3 9.01 6.33 42.18
C TYR A 3 8.07 5.49 41.32
N LEU A 4 8.41 5.23 40.05
CA LEU A 4 7.60 4.38 39.16
C LEU A 4 7.62 2.90 39.56
N TRP A 5 8.52 2.50 40.47
CA TRP A 5 8.71 1.10 40.85
C TRP A 5 7.67 0.57 41.84
N SER A 6 6.85 1.45 42.42
CA SER A 6 5.77 1.09 43.36
C SER A 6 4.38 1.16 42.71
N ILE A 7 4.32 1.57 41.44
CA ILE A 7 3.08 1.84 40.73
C ILE A 7 3.01 0.90 39.52
N CYS A 8 1.88 0.23 39.36
CA CYS A 8 1.59 -0.63 38.21
C CYS A 8 1.35 0.24 36.96
N LEU A 9 2.44 0.64 36.30
CA LEU A 9 2.40 1.48 35.11
C LEU A 9 1.99 0.64 33.88
N LYS A 10 0.76 0.85 33.39
CA LYS A 10 0.26 0.15 32.19
C LYS A 10 0.66 0.81 30.87
N ARG A 11 0.81 2.14 30.87
CA ARG A 11 1.08 2.94 29.67
C ARG A 11 2.22 3.90 29.94
N LEU A 12 3.25 3.84 29.10
CA LEU A 12 4.37 4.78 29.11
C LEU A 12 4.48 5.44 27.73
N THR A 13 4.54 6.76 27.74
CA THR A 13 4.79 7.59 26.54
C THR A 13 5.99 8.47 26.82
N LEU A 14 6.98 8.44 25.93
CA LEU A 14 8.25 9.16 26.06
C LEU A 14 8.47 9.98 24.79
N ASN A 15 7.65 11.02 24.62
CA ASN A 15 7.59 11.77 23.38
C ASN A 15 8.27 13.13 23.50
N ASN A 16 9.08 13.51 22.50
CA ASN A 16 9.74 14.83 22.44
C ASN A 16 10.55 15.17 23.70
N LEU A 17 11.29 14.18 24.21
CA LEU A 17 12.10 14.31 25.43
C LEU A 17 13.60 14.46 25.11
N TYR A 18 13.96 14.62 23.84
CA TYR A 18 15.35 14.66 23.36
C TYR A 18 16.19 13.46 23.83
N ILE A 19 15.55 12.27 23.94
CA ILE A 19 16.25 11.04 24.31
C ILE A 19 17.27 10.74 23.20
N LYS A 20 18.55 10.66 23.58
CA LYS A 20 19.67 10.38 22.65
C LYS A 20 20.07 8.91 22.63
N ASP A 21 19.86 8.20 23.73
CA ASP A 21 20.25 6.81 23.86
C ASP A 21 19.32 6.07 24.82
N ILE A 22 19.19 4.77 24.61
CA ILE A 22 18.44 3.87 25.48
C ILE A 22 19.40 2.78 25.95
N LEU A 23 20.06 3.01 27.08
CA LEU A 23 21.02 2.09 27.65
C LEU A 23 20.36 0.72 27.94
N ILE A 24 20.97 -0.37 27.45
CA ILE A 24 20.52 -1.75 27.69
C ILE A 24 20.24 -2.01 29.17
N TYR A 25 21.13 -1.58 30.06
CA TYR A 25 20.96 -1.76 31.50
C TYR A 25 19.69 -1.08 32.02
N ALA A 26 19.38 0.13 31.53
CA ALA A 26 18.16 0.83 31.92
C ALA A 26 16.91 0.07 31.45
N MET A 27 16.94 -0.51 30.24
CA MET A 27 15.84 -1.35 29.75
C MET A 27 15.69 -2.64 30.53
N GLN A 28 16.79 -3.34 30.84
CA GLN A 28 16.75 -4.57 31.62
C GLN A 28 16.16 -4.31 33.01
N VAL A 29 16.63 -3.28 33.71
CA VAL A 29 16.09 -2.92 35.03
C VAL A 29 14.62 -2.49 34.95
N PHE A 30 14.27 -1.67 33.95
CA PHE A 30 12.91 -1.18 33.80
C PHE A 30 11.92 -2.29 33.42
N SER A 31 12.27 -3.16 32.48
CA SER A 31 11.44 -4.29 32.04
C SER A 31 11.21 -5.33 33.14
N ILE A 32 12.21 -5.62 33.98
CA ILE A 32 12.06 -6.51 35.14
C ILE A 32 11.07 -5.92 36.16
N LYS A 33 11.16 -4.61 36.41
CA LYS A 33 10.33 -3.94 37.43
C LYS A 33 8.96 -3.53 36.94
N SER A 34 8.80 -3.26 35.65
CA SER A 34 7.57 -2.77 35.03
C SER A 34 6.73 -3.94 34.51
N THR A 35 6.38 -4.87 35.39
CA THR A 35 5.62 -6.08 35.05
C THR A 35 4.22 -5.77 34.50
N CYS A 36 3.66 -4.59 34.75
CA CYS A 36 2.32 -4.20 34.29
C CYS A 36 2.29 -3.52 32.90
N LEU A 37 3.43 -3.24 32.27
CA LEU A 37 3.44 -2.39 31.08
C LEU A 37 2.81 -3.09 29.89
N GLU A 38 1.71 -2.51 29.39
CA GLU A 38 0.94 -3.01 28.23
C GLU A 38 1.15 -2.12 26.99
N TYR A 39 1.53 -0.85 27.17
CA TYR A 39 1.76 0.11 26.09
C TYR A 39 3.06 0.89 26.31
N LEU A 40 3.93 0.88 25.31
CA LEU A 40 5.15 1.68 25.28
C LEU A 40 5.23 2.46 23.98
N GLU A 41 5.33 3.77 24.09
CA GLU A 41 5.60 4.66 22.96
C GLU A 41 6.81 5.53 23.26
N ILE A 42 7.70 5.59 22.28
CA ILE A 42 8.88 6.46 22.29
C ILE A 42 8.88 7.15 20.93
N SER A 43 8.49 8.42 20.89
CA SER A 43 8.33 9.14 19.62
C SER A 43 9.00 10.51 19.63
N GLU A 44 9.36 11.03 18.46
CA GLU A 44 9.87 12.40 18.30
C GLU A 44 11.14 12.68 19.14
N ASN A 45 12.02 11.68 19.33
CA ASN A 45 13.31 11.86 20.00
C ASN A 45 14.48 11.90 19.00
N THR A 46 15.71 11.77 19.50
CA THR A 46 16.95 11.79 18.71
C THR A 46 17.83 10.59 19.07
N ILE A 47 17.22 9.41 19.19
CA ILE A 47 17.89 8.17 19.61
C ILE A 47 18.93 7.82 18.53
N PHE A 48 20.11 7.31 18.87
CA PHE A 48 21.09 6.84 17.88
C PHE A 48 20.78 5.40 17.38
N ASP A 49 21.28 5.00 16.21
CA ASP A 49 20.98 3.72 15.53
C ASP A 49 21.20 2.48 16.44
N ARG A 50 22.27 2.49 17.26
CA ARG A 50 22.50 1.44 18.27
C ARG A 50 21.37 1.35 19.30
N GLY A 51 20.91 2.47 19.84
CA GLY A 51 19.88 2.47 20.88
C GLY A 51 18.53 1.90 20.41
N GLY A 52 18.12 2.14 19.16
CA GLY A 52 16.87 1.59 18.63
C GLY A 52 16.96 0.13 18.21
N SER A 53 18.09 -0.30 17.63
CA SER A 53 18.32 -1.73 17.35
C SER A 53 18.42 -2.55 18.64
N GLU A 54 19.10 -2.03 19.67
CA GLU A 54 19.18 -2.65 21.00
C GLU A 54 17.80 -2.73 21.67
N LEU A 55 16.95 -1.73 21.52
CA LEU A 55 15.56 -1.74 22.01
C LEU A 55 14.75 -2.87 21.38
N LEU A 56 14.84 -3.05 20.05
CA LEU A 56 14.13 -4.12 19.34
C LEU A 56 14.62 -5.52 19.76
N VAL A 57 15.94 -5.69 19.93
CA VAL A 57 16.54 -6.96 20.37
C VAL A 57 16.14 -7.33 21.81
N ASN A 58 15.96 -6.34 22.67
CA ASN A 58 15.62 -6.56 24.09
C ASN A 58 14.10 -6.45 24.39
N MET A 59 13.25 -6.30 23.37
CA MET A 59 11.82 -6.10 23.55
C MET A 59 11.13 -7.27 24.27
N GLN A 60 11.65 -8.50 24.12
CA GLN A 60 11.19 -9.69 24.85
C GLN A 60 11.10 -9.52 26.38
N ASN A 61 11.87 -8.60 26.97
CA ASN A 61 11.86 -8.40 28.41
C ASN A 61 10.55 -7.78 28.92
N PHE A 62 9.79 -7.10 28.05
CA PHE A 62 8.50 -6.51 28.39
C PHE A 62 7.35 -7.53 28.28
N LYS A 63 7.29 -8.45 29.25
CA LYS A 63 6.43 -9.66 29.20
C LYS A 63 4.94 -9.42 28.92
N ASN A 64 4.40 -8.28 29.32
CA ASN A 64 2.97 -7.94 29.18
C ASN A 64 2.68 -6.87 28.12
N LEU A 65 3.70 -6.48 27.34
CA LEU A 65 3.57 -5.45 26.33
C LEU A 65 2.71 -5.92 25.17
N LYS A 66 1.63 -5.19 24.92
CA LYS A 66 0.70 -5.42 23.80
C LYS A 66 0.95 -4.48 22.64
N VAL A 67 1.31 -3.24 22.93
CA VAL A 67 1.52 -2.20 21.91
C VAL A 67 2.89 -1.56 22.08
N PHE A 68 3.66 -1.57 21.00
CA PHE A 68 4.95 -0.89 20.93
C PHE A 68 4.97 0.11 19.77
N LYS A 69 5.35 1.36 20.08
CA LYS A 69 5.51 2.43 19.11
C LYS A 69 6.88 3.08 19.22
N LEU A 70 7.58 3.14 18.11
CA LEU A 70 8.81 3.88 17.91
C LEU A 70 8.59 4.75 16.68
N ILE A 71 8.45 6.06 16.81
CA ILE A 71 8.09 6.94 15.68
C ILE A 71 8.98 8.18 15.64
N ARG A 72 9.59 8.52 14.50
CA ARG A 72 10.34 9.79 14.33
C ARG A 72 11.46 10.00 15.35
N ASN A 73 12.20 8.96 15.70
CA ASN A 73 13.26 9.07 16.70
C ASN A 73 14.65 9.42 16.15
N TRP A 74 14.79 9.48 14.83
CA TRP A 74 16.11 9.51 14.19
C TRP A 74 16.18 10.62 13.16
N ARG A 75 17.19 11.46 13.28
CA ARG A 75 17.53 12.49 12.30
C ARG A 75 18.90 12.18 11.73
N SER A 76 18.90 11.47 10.60
CA SER A 76 20.04 11.33 9.69
C SER A 76 21.35 10.81 10.30
N LEU A 77 21.65 9.54 10.07
CA LEU A 77 23.03 9.07 9.97
C LEU A 77 23.17 8.24 8.69
N ARG A 78 24.15 8.65 7.87
CA ARG A 78 24.55 8.00 6.61
C ARG A 78 24.68 6.49 6.78
N ARG A 79 24.20 5.79 5.76
CA ARG A 79 23.95 4.35 5.79
C ARG A 79 25.07 3.51 5.18
N LYS A 80 25.38 2.41 5.86
CA LYS A 80 26.00 1.22 5.24
C LYS A 80 24.90 0.43 4.51
N ARG A 81 25.10 0.11 3.22
CA ARG A 81 24.29 -0.89 2.50
C ARG A 81 24.48 -2.24 3.17
N SER A 82 23.42 -2.87 3.63
CA SER A 82 23.46 -4.24 4.17
C SER A 82 23.16 -5.24 3.06
N GLN A 83 23.77 -6.42 3.09
CA GLN A 83 23.50 -7.43 2.06
C GLN A 83 22.11 -8.06 2.26
N PRO A 84 21.29 -8.23 1.20
CA PRO A 84 19.94 -8.79 1.27
C PRO A 84 19.83 -10.20 1.87
N SER A 85 20.93 -10.95 1.91
CA SER A 85 21.00 -12.32 2.43
C SER A 85 21.07 -12.41 3.96
N THR A 86 21.10 -11.28 4.67
CA THR A 86 21.20 -11.28 6.14
C THR A 86 19.86 -11.68 6.77
N LEU A 87 19.89 -12.72 7.61
CA LEU A 87 18.75 -13.12 8.46
C LEU A 87 18.82 -12.35 9.79
N TYR A 88 17.75 -11.63 10.12
CA TYR A 88 17.56 -10.96 11.41
C TYR A 88 16.51 -11.72 12.21
N SER A 89 16.86 -12.14 13.42
CA SER A 89 15.93 -12.82 14.33
C SER A 89 15.59 -11.89 15.50
N PHE A 90 14.30 -11.66 15.72
CA PHE A 90 13.78 -10.85 16.81
C PHE A 90 12.91 -11.70 17.72
N VAL A 91 13.09 -11.57 19.04
CA VAL A 91 12.23 -12.23 20.02
C VAL A 91 11.25 -11.22 20.58
N PHE A 92 9.97 -11.41 20.31
CA PHE A 92 8.91 -10.53 20.82
C PHE A 92 8.28 -11.10 22.10
N PRO A 93 7.71 -10.24 22.97
CA PRO A 93 6.80 -10.71 24.00
C PRO A 93 5.63 -11.46 23.37
N LYS A 94 5.23 -12.59 23.98
CA LYS A 94 4.07 -13.37 23.51
C LYS A 94 2.77 -12.55 23.54
N THR A 95 2.70 -11.49 24.34
CA THR A 95 1.53 -10.62 24.49
C THR A 95 1.46 -9.52 23.42
N LEU A 96 2.48 -9.37 22.58
CA LEU A 96 2.56 -8.27 21.63
C LEU A 96 1.56 -8.45 20.49
N GLU A 97 0.72 -7.43 20.29
CA GLU A 97 -0.39 -7.38 19.34
C GLU A 97 -0.14 -6.34 18.25
N GLU A 98 0.50 -5.22 18.58
CA GLU A 98 0.73 -4.10 17.66
C GLU A 98 2.16 -3.55 17.74
N VAL A 99 2.78 -3.38 16.58
CA VAL A 99 4.10 -2.78 16.42
C VAL A 99 4.05 -1.69 15.37
N TYR A 100 4.49 -0.49 15.77
CA TYR A 100 4.66 0.66 14.88
C TYR A 100 6.12 1.11 14.98
N ILE A 101 6.88 0.95 13.90
CA ILE A 101 8.26 1.44 13.78
C ILE A 101 8.24 2.35 12.57
N GLU A 102 7.99 3.64 12.75
CA GLU A 102 7.71 4.54 11.63
C GLU A 102 8.66 5.73 11.55
N ASN A 103 8.97 6.16 10.34
CA ASN A 103 9.79 7.36 10.07
C ASN A 103 11.07 7.40 10.91
N ASN A 104 11.80 6.31 10.85
CA ASN A 104 12.77 5.99 11.85
C ASN A 104 14.14 5.76 11.20
N MET A 105 14.21 4.97 10.17
CA MET A 105 15.50 4.71 9.55
C MET A 105 15.31 4.27 8.12
N ALA A 106 16.36 4.37 7.34
CA ALA A 106 16.46 3.49 6.19
C ALA A 106 16.56 2.03 6.69
N PHE A 107 16.39 0.98 5.88
CA PHE A 107 16.97 -0.38 6.05
C PHE A 107 16.85 -1.19 4.76
N ASP A 108 17.87 -1.98 4.40
CA ASP A 108 17.66 -2.96 3.34
C ASP A 108 16.89 -4.14 3.95
N MET A 109 15.81 -4.57 3.30
CA MET A 109 14.98 -5.65 3.82
C MET A 109 15.68 -6.98 3.59
N GLY A 110 16.27 -7.53 4.66
CA GLY A 110 16.73 -8.92 4.72
C GLY A 110 15.60 -9.89 5.12
N ASN A 111 15.93 -11.14 5.36
CA ASN A 111 14.96 -12.09 5.94
C ASN A 111 14.76 -11.75 7.41
N ILE A 112 13.51 -11.59 7.83
CA ILE A 112 13.14 -11.29 9.22
C ILE A 112 12.39 -12.48 9.80
N GLU A 113 12.95 -13.07 10.83
CA GLU A 113 12.31 -14.07 11.67
C GLU A 113 11.86 -13.42 12.98
N VAL A 114 10.60 -13.63 13.34
CA VAL A 114 10.05 -13.17 14.61
C VAL A 114 9.66 -14.37 15.47
N ILE A 115 10.41 -14.60 16.53
CA ILE A 115 10.13 -15.62 17.54
C ILE A 115 9.04 -15.07 18.49
N ASN A 116 8.07 -15.92 18.84
CA ASN A 116 6.88 -15.57 19.64
C ASN A 116 5.93 -14.53 19.02
N GLY A 117 6.02 -14.27 17.71
CA GLY A 117 5.21 -13.28 17.00
C GLY A 117 3.74 -13.66 16.73
N HIS A 118 3.25 -14.77 17.29
CA HIS A 118 1.94 -15.33 16.94
C HIS A 118 0.74 -14.45 17.32
N ASN A 119 0.87 -13.53 18.27
CA ASN A 119 -0.23 -12.62 18.65
C ASN A 119 -0.22 -11.29 17.89
N LEU A 120 0.84 -11.03 17.10
CA LEU A 120 0.96 -9.79 16.34
C LEU A 120 -0.13 -9.71 15.27
N ARG A 121 -0.91 -8.62 15.30
CA ARG A 121 -1.99 -8.31 14.35
C ARG A 121 -1.67 -7.11 13.49
N VAL A 122 -0.95 -6.13 14.05
CA VAL A 122 -0.63 -4.88 13.36
C VAL A 122 0.88 -4.73 13.27
N LEU A 123 1.39 -4.57 12.05
CA LEU A 123 2.77 -4.23 11.78
C LEU A 123 2.80 -3.00 10.86
N SER A 124 3.18 -1.85 11.42
CA SER A 124 3.45 -0.65 10.62
C SER A 124 4.94 -0.36 10.62
N LEU A 125 5.50 -0.27 9.42
CA LEU A 125 6.87 0.09 9.14
C LEU A 125 6.93 1.34 8.25
N LYS A 126 5.87 2.14 8.27
CA LYS A 126 5.64 3.30 7.40
C LYS A 126 6.77 4.32 7.45
N ASP A 127 7.02 4.96 6.32
CA ASP A 127 7.98 6.06 6.13
C ASP A 127 9.41 5.71 6.57
N ASN A 128 9.74 4.43 6.62
CA ASN A 128 11.13 3.98 6.68
C ASN A 128 11.70 3.90 5.27
N GLU A 129 12.97 4.26 5.13
CA GLU A 129 13.67 4.28 3.84
C GLU A 129 14.17 2.87 3.49
N VAL A 130 13.23 2.02 3.05
CA VAL A 130 13.52 0.64 2.64
C VAL A 130 13.83 0.59 1.15
N TRP A 131 15.08 0.38 0.75
CA TRP A 131 15.50 0.43 -0.67
C TRP A 131 15.29 -0.88 -1.42
N THR A 132 15.70 -2.00 -0.82
CA THR A 132 15.49 -3.34 -1.39
C THR A 132 14.42 -4.06 -0.58
N CYS A 133 13.36 -4.51 -1.26
CA CYS A 133 12.24 -5.24 -0.68
C CYS A 133 12.33 -6.72 -1.08
N GLU A 134 13.54 -7.29 -0.95
CA GLU A 134 13.90 -8.64 -1.41
C GLU A 134 13.84 -9.71 -0.30
N GLY A 135 13.67 -9.28 0.95
CA GLY A 135 13.51 -10.15 2.11
C GLY A 135 12.13 -10.78 2.27
N SER A 136 11.95 -11.48 3.38
CA SER A 136 10.71 -12.15 3.75
C SER A 136 10.47 -12.06 5.26
N PHE A 137 9.24 -12.30 5.69
CA PHE A 137 8.88 -12.40 7.10
C PHE A 137 8.49 -13.82 7.48
N THR A 138 8.92 -14.29 8.64
CA THR A 138 8.51 -15.57 9.25
C THR A 138 8.12 -15.38 10.72
N GLY A 139 7.26 -16.25 11.24
CA GLY A 139 6.85 -16.25 12.66
C GLY A 139 5.70 -15.29 13.05
N ILE A 140 5.22 -14.44 12.13
CA ILE A 140 4.14 -13.45 12.35
C ILE A 140 2.90 -13.73 11.50
N ILE A 141 2.45 -15.00 11.50
CA ILE A 141 1.38 -15.52 10.63
C ILE A 141 -0.02 -14.90 10.85
N ASN A 142 -0.22 -14.20 11.95
CA ASN A 142 -1.51 -13.66 12.39
C ASN A 142 -1.67 -12.16 12.11
N VAL A 143 -0.68 -11.53 11.48
CA VAL A 143 -0.76 -10.13 11.04
C VAL A 143 -1.92 -9.96 10.08
N GLU A 144 -2.77 -8.99 10.40
CA GLU A 144 -3.97 -8.62 9.66
C GLU A 144 -3.81 -7.26 8.97
N PHE A 145 -2.97 -6.37 9.51
CA PHE A 145 -2.67 -5.06 8.95
C PHE A 145 -1.16 -4.92 8.77
N PHE A 146 -0.75 -4.61 7.54
CA PHE A 146 0.64 -4.30 7.21
C PHE A 146 0.74 -2.97 6.48
N ASP A 147 1.55 -2.04 7.02
CA ASP A 147 1.83 -0.74 6.40
C ASP A 147 3.32 -0.61 6.06
N MET A 148 3.59 -0.57 4.76
CA MET A 148 4.89 -0.35 4.14
C MET A 148 4.89 0.93 3.30
N SER A 149 3.98 1.85 3.57
CA SER A 149 3.88 3.13 2.85
C SER A 149 5.16 3.95 3.01
N GLY A 150 5.53 4.71 1.99
CA GLY A 150 6.74 5.54 1.99
C GLY A 150 8.05 4.77 1.82
N TRP A 151 8.01 3.45 1.63
CA TRP A 151 9.20 2.67 1.28
C TRP A 151 9.73 3.06 -0.12
N THR A 152 10.96 2.68 -0.42
CA THR A 152 11.62 2.99 -1.69
C THR A 152 12.00 1.70 -2.41
N CYS A 153 11.04 0.78 -2.59
CA CYS A 153 11.27 -0.56 -3.12
C CYS A 153 11.74 -0.55 -4.60
N GLU A 154 13.02 -0.26 -4.85
CA GLU A 154 13.58 -0.34 -6.20
C GLU A 154 13.68 -1.78 -6.69
N LYS A 155 13.98 -2.70 -5.76
CA LYS A 155 13.95 -4.15 -5.97
C LYS A 155 12.86 -4.76 -5.12
N LEU A 156 12.19 -5.77 -5.66
CA LEU A 156 11.06 -6.42 -5.02
C LEU A 156 11.20 -7.94 -5.14
N SER A 157 10.96 -8.66 -4.06
CA SER A 157 10.71 -10.11 -4.12
C SER A 157 9.22 -10.40 -4.08
N HIS A 158 8.79 -11.40 -4.84
CA HIS A 158 7.39 -11.84 -4.86
C HIS A 158 6.96 -12.55 -3.56
N ASN A 159 7.91 -12.95 -2.69
CA ASN A 159 7.62 -13.66 -1.44
C ASN A 159 7.59 -12.76 -0.19
N LEU A 160 7.78 -11.45 -0.33
CA LEU A 160 7.83 -10.50 0.80
C LEU A 160 6.64 -10.67 1.76
N LEU A 161 5.43 -10.84 1.21
CA LEU A 161 4.19 -10.93 1.97
C LEU A 161 3.75 -12.37 2.32
N TYR A 162 4.57 -13.38 2.02
CA TYR A 162 4.20 -14.79 2.28
C TYR A 162 4.07 -15.10 3.77
N GLY A 163 4.75 -14.34 4.63
CA GLY A 163 4.65 -14.45 6.09
C GLY A 163 3.31 -14.00 6.68
N PHE A 164 2.42 -13.40 5.88
CA PHE A 164 1.16 -12.80 6.32
C PHE A 164 -0.10 -13.47 5.72
N PRO A 165 -0.32 -14.78 5.92
CA PRO A 165 -1.44 -15.49 5.31
C PRO A 165 -2.82 -14.94 5.75
N ASN A 166 -2.90 -14.30 6.92
CA ASN A 166 -4.12 -13.70 7.46
C ASN A 166 -4.27 -12.20 7.16
N LEU A 167 -3.44 -11.64 6.29
CA LEU A 167 -3.46 -10.22 5.96
C LEU A 167 -4.82 -9.80 5.40
N LYS A 168 -5.42 -8.78 6.01
CA LYS A 168 -6.70 -8.17 5.62
C LYS A 168 -6.48 -6.80 4.96
N THR A 169 -5.51 -6.03 5.45
CA THR A 169 -5.24 -4.69 4.94
C THR A 169 -3.76 -4.54 4.61
N LEU A 170 -3.48 -4.15 3.36
CA LEU A 170 -2.16 -3.76 2.90
C LEU A 170 -2.14 -2.27 2.58
N LYS A 171 -1.26 -1.51 3.22
CA LYS A 171 -0.94 -0.13 2.87
C LYS A 171 0.47 -0.08 2.30
N ALA A 172 0.59 0.36 1.06
CA ALA A 172 1.87 0.53 0.37
C ALA A 172 1.87 1.83 -0.45
N THR A 173 1.27 2.89 0.08
CA THR A 173 1.19 4.18 -0.61
C THR A 173 2.57 4.78 -0.76
N GLY A 174 2.95 5.23 -1.95
CA GLY A 174 4.25 5.89 -2.13
C GLY A 174 5.46 4.96 -1.99
N SER A 175 5.27 3.64 -2.10
CA SER A 175 6.32 2.64 -1.85
C SER A 175 7.25 2.35 -3.04
N HIS A 176 7.17 3.14 -4.12
CA HIS A 176 7.94 3.01 -5.37
C HIS A 176 7.85 1.65 -6.07
N LEU A 177 6.74 0.91 -5.89
CA LEU A 177 6.57 -0.46 -6.39
C LEU A 177 6.62 -0.60 -7.93
N GLY A 178 6.46 0.48 -8.70
CA GLY A 178 6.43 0.43 -10.16
C GLY A 178 7.65 -0.25 -10.80
N LYS A 179 8.88 0.09 -10.34
CA LYS A 179 10.11 -0.55 -10.84
C LYS A 179 10.16 -2.03 -10.45
N GLY A 180 9.81 -2.35 -9.21
CA GLY A 180 9.80 -3.74 -8.71
C GLY A 180 8.82 -4.61 -9.50
N PHE A 181 7.60 -4.14 -9.73
CA PHE A 181 6.61 -4.86 -10.52
C PHE A 181 7.02 -5.07 -11.99
N ALA A 182 7.76 -4.13 -12.58
CA ALA A 182 8.26 -4.27 -13.94
C ALA A 182 9.45 -5.25 -14.06
N ASN A 183 10.31 -5.31 -13.04
CA ASN A 183 11.60 -5.99 -13.13
C ASN A 183 11.66 -7.34 -12.38
N THR A 184 10.68 -7.65 -11.54
CA THR A 184 10.68 -8.88 -10.73
C THR A 184 9.99 -10.03 -11.44
N ALA A 185 10.75 -11.09 -11.72
CA ALA A 185 10.19 -12.37 -12.16
C ALA A 185 9.20 -12.90 -11.11
N GLY A 186 7.97 -13.14 -11.55
CA GLY A 186 6.90 -13.61 -10.67
C GLY A 186 6.25 -12.50 -9.82
N ALA A 187 6.39 -11.22 -10.14
CA ALA A 187 5.68 -10.13 -9.46
C ALA A 187 4.17 -10.34 -9.35
N GLY A 188 3.55 -11.08 -10.28
CA GLY A 188 2.15 -11.50 -10.20
C GLY A 188 1.80 -12.41 -9.00
N TYR A 189 2.80 -13.03 -8.36
CA TYR A 189 2.63 -13.85 -7.16
C TYR A 189 2.75 -13.06 -5.85
N PHE A 190 2.99 -11.75 -5.91
CA PHE A 190 3.24 -10.91 -4.74
C PHE A 190 2.16 -11.03 -3.64
N LEU A 191 0.88 -11.17 -4.04
CA LEU A 191 -0.26 -11.34 -3.12
C LEU A 191 -0.75 -12.79 -3.00
N SER A 192 0.02 -13.77 -3.51
CA SER A 192 -0.48 -15.14 -3.73
C SER A 192 -0.80 -15.94 -2.46
N LYS A 193 -0.32 -15.47 -1.29
CA LYS A 193 -0.59 -16.09 0.02
C LYS A 193 -1.58 -15.31 0.87
N ASN A 194 -2.00 -14.13 0.43
CA ASN A 194 -2.78 -13.19 1.24
C ASN A 194 -4.28 -13.25 0.87
N MET A 195 -4.87 -14.45 0.89
CA MET A 195 -6.23 -14.69 0.38
C MET A 195 -7.35 -14.05 1.21
N ARG A 196 -7.03 -13.54 2.40
CA ARG A 196 -7.95 -12.82 3.30
C ARG A 196 -7.95 -11.30 3.10
N LEU A 197 -7.24 -10.80 2.08
CA LEU A 197 -7.20 -9.37 1.79
C LEU A 197 -8.60 -8.82 1.54
N HIS A 198 -8.90 -7.74 2.23
CA HIS A 198 -10.11 -6.94 2.14
C HIS A 198 -9.82 -5.57 1.53
N ASP A 199 -8.74 -4.90 1.95
CA ASP A 199 -8.34 -3.58 1.46
C ASP A 199 -6.88 -3.56 1.01
N ILE A 200 -6.65 -3.00 -0.17
CA ILE A 200 -5.31 -2.84 -0.74
C ILE A 200 -5.13 -1.38 -1.16
N ASN A 201 -4.07 -0.72 -0.69
CA ASN A 201 -3.65 0.59 -1.17
C ASN A 201 -2.28 0.51 -1.84
N LEU A 202 -2.27 0.71 -3.16
CA LEU A 202 -1.10 0.80 -4.04
C LEU A 202 -0.98 2.19 -4.68
N SER A 203 -1.60 3.21 -4.10
CA SER A 203 -1.57 4.56 -4.67
C SER A 203 -0.17 5.18 -4.67
N SER A 204 0.09 6.12 -5.57
CA SER A 204 1.35 6.88 -5.61
C SER A 204 2.62 6.03 -5.82
N ASN A 205 2.54 4.89 -6.52
CA ASN A 205 3.66 3.95 -6.67
C ASN A 205 4.40 4.04 -8.02
N ARG A 206 4.01 4.96 -8.91
CA ARG A 206 4.55 5.09 -10.28
C ARG A 206 4.41 3.78 -11.08
N ILE A 207 3.30 3.06 -10.89
CA ILE A 207 3.05 1.79 -11.56
C ILE A 207 2.56 2.05 -12.98
N ASN A 208 3.28 1.56 -13.99
CA ASN A 208 2.89 1.66 -15.40
C ASN A 208 1.92 0.53 -15.83
N SER A 209 2.11 -0.66 -15.28
CA SER A 209 1.25 -1.82 -15.50
C SER A 209 1.22 -2.69 -14.25
N ILE A 210 0.04 -3.20 -13.91
CA ILE A 210 -0.10 -4.22 -12.89
C ILE A 210 0.43 -5.56 -13.44
N PRO A 211 1.26 -6.30 -12.69
CA PRO A 211 1.73 -7.62 -13.12
C PRO A 211 0.57 -8.58 -13.37
N ASP A 212 0.64 -9.31 -14.49
CA ASP A 212 -0.29 -10.41 -14.76
C ASP A 212 -0.20 -11.43 -13.61
N GLY A 213 -1.33 -11.73 -12.98
CA GLY A 213 -1.39 -12.63 -11.82
C GLY A 213 -1.78 -11.95 -10.51
N LEU A 214 -1.48 -10.65 -10.34
CA LEU A 214 -1.61 -9.96 -9.04
C LEU A 214 -3.02 -10.10 -8.45
N PHE A 215 -4.05 -9.95 -9.28
CA PHE A 215 -5.46 -10.09 -8.92
C PHE A 215 -6.15 -11.28 -9.61
N LEU A 216 -5.39 -12.26 -10.12
CA LEU A 216 -5.96 -13.43 -10.83
C LEU A 216 -6.28 -14.61 -9.91
N ARG A 217 -6.16 -14.43 -8.59
CA ARG A 217 -6.62 -15.39 -7.59
C ARG A 217 -8.03 -15.06 -7.10
N PRO A 218 -8.78 -16.05 -6.59
CA PRO A 218 -10.14 -15.83 -6.10
C PRO A 218 -10.10 -15.15 -4.72
N PHE A 219 -9.82 -13.85 -4.66
CA PHE A 219 -9.90 -13.10 -3.41
C PHE A 219 -11.36 -12.92 -3.00
N GLU A 220 -11.85 -13.81 -2.13
CA GLU A 220 -13.26 -13.86 -1.75
C GLU A 220 -13.69 -12.69 -0.86
N GLN A 221 -12.75 -12.03 -0.20
CA GLN A 221 -13.02 -10.96 0.77
C GLN A 221 -12.62 -9.56 0.27
N LEU A 222 -12.01 -9.46 -0.92
CA LEU A 222 -11.46 -8.20 -1.42
C LEU A 222 -12.58 -7.22 -1.76
N SER A 223 -12.62 -6.10 -1.03
CA SER A 223 -13.67 -5.08 -1.11
C SER A 223 -13.18 -3.79 -1.75
N SER A 224 -11.94 -3.37 -1.49
CA SER A 224 -11.41 -2.10 -1.99
C SER A 224 -9.98 -2.24 -2.51
N VAL A 225 -9.73 -1.68 -3.69
CA VAL A 225 -8.39 -1.55 -4.26
C VAL A 225 -8.16 -0.12 -4.71
N ASP A 226 -7.22 0.56 -4.07
CA ASP A 226 -6.77 1.89 -4.44
C ASP A 226 -5.47 1.81 -5.26
N MET A 227 -5.52 2.22 -6.52
CA MET A 227 -4.40 2.33 -7.45
C MET A 227 -4.29 3.77 -8.00
N SER A 228 -4.84 4.75 -7.28
CA SER A 228 -4.80 6.16 -7.66
C SER A 228 -3.37 6.72 -7.75
N TYR A 229 -3.18 7.83 -8.47
CA TYR A 229 -1.88 8.49 -8.59
C TYR A 229 -0.75 7.57 -9.08
N ASN A 230 -1.05 6.74 -10.07
CA ASN A 230 -0.06 5.88 -10.75
C ASN A 230 0.07 6.28 -12.23
N ASN A 231 0.74 5.45 -13.03
CA ASN A 231 0.95 5.67 -14.46
C ASN A 231 0.25 4.58 -15.30
N LEU A 232 -0.85 4.02 -14.78
CA LEU A 232 -1.57 2.95 -15.46
C LEU A 232 -2.16 3.46 -16.76
N THR A 233 -1.98 2.69 -17.83
CA THR A 233 -2.50 3.01 -19.17
C THR A 233 -3.66 2.11 -19.59
N ILE A 234 -3.86 0.98 -18.87
CA ILE A 234 -4.87 -0.04 -19.14
C ILE A 234 -5.58 -0.45 -17.85
N PHE A 235 -6.77 -1.02 -18.00
CA PHE A 235 -7.52 -1.56 -16.86
C PHE A 235 -6.86 -2.86 -16.33
N PRO A 236 -6.67 -3.01 -15.01
CA PRO A 236 -6.07 -4.22 -14.45
C PRO A 236 -6.99 -5.44 -14.56
N LYS A 237 -6.39 -6.63 -14.71
CA LYS A 237 -7.15 -7.88 -14.82
C LYS A 237 -7.48 -8.43 -13.44
N PHE A 238 -8.78 -8.50 -13.13
CA PHE A 238 -9.29 -9.16 -11.94
C PHE A 238 -9.84 -10.54 -12.26
N HIS A 239 -9.70 -11.48 -11.32
CA HIS A 239 -10.33 -12.78 -11.41
C HIS A 239 -11.86 -12.65 -11.38
N ALA A 240 -12.56 -13.38 -12.25
CA ALA A 240 -14.01 -13.26 -12.40
C ALA A 240 -14.82 -13.70 -11.16
N SER A 241 -14.18 -14.38 -10.20
CA SER A 241 -14.83 -14.80 -8.94
C SER A 241 -14.79 -13.75 -7.83
N ILE A 242 -14.08 -12.63 -7.99
CA ILE A 242 -14.02 -11.56 -7.00
C ILE A 242 -15.33 -10.78 -7.06
N LYS A 243 -16.34 -11.27 -6.33
CA LYS A 243 -17.71 -10.71 -6.30
C LYS A 243 -17.93 -9.70 -5.17
N THR A 244 -16.95 -9.55 -4.28
CA THR A 244 -17.02 -8.70 -3.09
C THR A 244 -16.45 -7.31 -3.32
N LEU A 245 -15.80 -7.07 -4.47
CA LEU A 245 -15.16 -5.81 -4.80
C LEU A 245 -16.21 -4.71 -4.99
N LYS A 246 -16.12 -3.68 -4.16
CA LYS A 246 -17.03 -2.54 -4.15
C LYS A 246 -16.42 -1.33 -4.84
N ILE A 247 -15.12 -1.10 -4.66
CA ILE A 247 -14.44 0.10 -5.15
C ILE A 247 -13.11 -0.26 -5.79
N ILE A 248 -12.86 0.29 -6.98
CA ILE A 248 -11.55 0.37 -7.62
C ILE A 248 -11.27 1.85 -7.87
N ASP A 249 -10.26 2.39 -7.19
CA ASP A 249 -9.79 3.76 -7.45
C ASP A 249 -8.67 3.74 -8.49
N LEU A 250 -8.95 4.28 -9.68
CA LEU A 250 -7.99 4.49 -10.77
C LEU A 250 -7.80 5.98 -11.06
N THR A 251 -8.16 6.87 -10.14
CA THR A 251 -8.03 8.31 -10.32
C THR A 251 -6.57 8.71 -10.52
N PHE A 252 -6.34 9.80 -11.26
CA PHE A 252 -5.00 10.34 -11.53
C PHE A 252 -4.02 9.29 -12.08
N ASN A 253 -4.46 8.54 -13.10
CA ASN A 253 -3.64 7.64 -13.89
C ASN A 253 -3.42 8.19 -15.31
N SER A 254 -2.91 7.35 -16.22
CA SER A 254 -2.62 7.69 -17.63
C SER A 254 -3.53 6.93 -18.60
N ILE A 255 -4.74 6.57 -18.17
CA ILE A 255 -5.70 5.81 -18.99
C ILE A 255 -6.32 6.75 -20.03
N THR A 256 -6.23 6.36 -21.30
CA THR A 256 -6.80 7.17 -22.41
C THR A 256 -8.18 6.69 -22.85
N HIS A 257 -8.48 5.40 -22.70
CA HIS A 257 -9.78 4.79 -22.98
C HIS A 257 -9.76 3.33 -22.49
N PHE A 258 -10.94 2.71 -22.45
CA PHE A 258 -11.05 1.25 -22.33
C PHE A 258 -11.40 0.64 -23.69
N ASN A 259 -10.66 -0.39 -24.08
CA ASN A 259 -10.99 -1.17 -25.27
C ASN A 259 -12.15 -2.15 -24.97
N ASN A 260 -12.65 -2.83 -26.00
CA ASN A 260 -13.78 -3.78 -25.85
C ASN A 260 -13.50 -4.89 -24.83
N LYS A 261 -12.26 -5.42 -24.77
CA LYS A 261 -11.90 -6.48 -23.81
C LYS A 261 -11.93 -5.97 -22.37
N ASP A 262 -11.49 -4.73 -22.14
CA ASP A 262 -11.53 -4.10 -20.82
C ASP A 262 -12.97 -3.81 -20.40
N ILE A 263 -13.80 -3.29 -21.30
CA ILE A 263 -15.23 -3.07 -21.08
C ILE A 263 -15.95 -4.38 -20.71
N GLU A 264 -15.67 -5.47 -21.42
CA GLU A 264 -16.24 -6.79 -21.10
C GLU A 264 -15.83 -7.30 -19.72
N ARG A 265 -14.58 -7.06 -19.32
CA ARG A 265 -14.10 -7.42 -17.97
C ARG A 265 -14.77 -6.58 -16.90
N ILE A 266 -14.86 -5.27 -17.10
CA ILE A 266 -15.50 -4.34 -16.17
C ILE A 266 -16.98 -4.73 -15.95
N ARG A 267 -17.72 -5.03 -17.02
CA ARG A 267 -19.12 -5.48 -16.95
C ARG A 267 -19.30 -6.76 -16.11
N LYS A 268 -18.29 -7.64 -16.07
CA LYS A 268 -18.33 -8.89 -15.27
C LYS A 268 -18.15 -8.64 -13.78
N LEU A 269 -17.53 -7.53 -13.37
CA LEU A 269 -17.27 -7.22 -11.96
C LEU A 269 -18.51 -6.75 -11.17
N ARG A 270 -19.68 -6.58 -11.82
CA ARG A 270 -21.03 -6.34 -11.25
C ARG A 270 -21.07 -5.66 -9.87
N LYS A 271 -21.60 -4.42 -9.81
CA LYS A 271 -21.74 -3.61 -8.57
C LYS A 271 -20.41 -3.16 -7.96
N VAL A 272 -19.47 -2.76 -8.83
CA VAL A 272 -18.23 -2.10 -8.45
C VAL A 272 -18.25 -0.65 -8.94
N ASP A 273 -17.86 0.27 -8.08
CA ASP A 273 -17.59 1.66 -8.41
C ASP A 273 -16.15 1.79 -8.88
N ILE A 274 -15.96 2.35 -10.06
CA ILE A 274 -14.66 2.57 -10.69
C ILE A 274 -14.46 4.07 -10.81
N LEU A 275 -13.56 4.61 -9.98
CA LEU A 275 -13.23 6.04 -9.98
C LEU A 275 -12.14 6.32 -11.00
N LEU A 276 -12.36 7.33 -11.84
CA LEU A 276 -11.58 7.58 -13.07
C LEU A 276 -11.12 9.03 -13.25
N LYS A 277 -11.54 9.94 -12.37
CA LYS A 277 -11.15 11.35 -12.39
C LYS A 277 -9.65 11.54 -12.57
N GLY A 278 -9.27 12.54 -13.36
CA GLY A 278 -7.86 12.90 -13.58
C GLY A 278 -7.09 12.02 -14.57
N ASN A 279 -7.77 11.12 -15.30
CA ASN A 279 -7.19 10.39 -16.42
C ASN A 279 -7.28 11.18 -17.74
N PRO A 280 -6.27 11.11 -18.64
CA PRO A 280 -6.25 11.82 -19.92
C PRO A 280 -7.08 11.10 -20.99
N PHE A 281 -8.39 10.95 -20.76
CA PHE A 281 -9.27 10.27 -21.71
C PHE A 281 -9.26 10.94 -23.08
N GLN A 282 -9.34 10.15 -24.15
CA GLN A 282 -9.44 10.66 -25.52
C GLN A 282 -10.89 10.67 -25.98
N CYS A 283 -11.33 11.79 -26.54
CA CYS A 283 -12.62 11.95 -27.22
C CYS A 283 -12.38 12.07 -28.73
N SER A 284 -12.32 10.92 -29.39
CA SER A 284 -12.07 10.81 -30.83
C SER A 284 -12.95 9.71 -31.43
N CYS A 285 -12.98 9.61 -32.75
CA CYS A 285 -13.68 8.51 -33.41
C CYS A 285 -13.07 7.13 -33.07
N LYS A 286 -11.78 7.09 -32.69
CA LYS A 286 -11.11 5.85 -32.26
C LYS A 286 -11.61 5.34 -30.91
N THR A 287 -12.11 6.23 -30.05
CA THR A 287 -12.60 5.91 -28.70
C THR A 287 -14.12 5.87 -28.59
N LEU A 288 -14.84 5.88 -29.72
CA LEU A 288 -16.30 5.93 -29.76
C LEU A 288 -16.97 4.83 -28.92
N GLN A 289 -16.42 3.60 -28.92
CA GLN A 289 -16.98 2.49 -28.14
C GLN A 289 -16.84 2.70 -26.63
N PHE A 290 -15.74 3.31 -26.19
CA PHE A 290 -15.55 3.69 -24.80
C PHE A 290 -16.55 4.76 -24.37
N LEU A 291 -16.78 5.77 -25.22
CA LEU A 291 -17.77 6.83 -24.96
C LEU A 291 -19.19 6.29 -24.89
N LYS A 292 -19.55 5.35 -25.78
CA LYS A 292 -20.84 4.63 -25.72
C LYS A 292 -21.00 3.88 -24.42
N TRP A 293 -20.00 3.09 -24.02
CA TRP A 293 -20.04 2.39 -22.75
C TRP A 293 -20.18 3.33 -21.55
N LEU A 294 -19.43 4.45 -21.52
CA LEU A 294 -19.55 5.46 -20.46
C LEU A 294 -20.96 6.05 -20.37
N SER A 295 -21.64 6.25 -21.51
CA SER A 295 -23.01 6.79 -21.52
C SER A 295 -24.07 5.84 -20.97
N GLU A 296 -23.77 4.54 -20.90
CA GLU A 296 -24.72 3.48 -20.52
C GLU A 296 -24.40 2.88 -19.15
N THR A 297 -23.17 3.01 -18.66
CA THR A 297 -22.70 2.36 -17.43
C THR A 297 -23.10 3.13 -16.18
N ASN A 298 -23.40 2.40 -15.12
CA ASN A 298 -23.56 2.93 -13.76
C ASN A 298 -22.34 2.62 -12.86
N GLN A 299 -21.29 1.99 -13.40
CA GLN A 299 -20.09 1.59 -12.65
C GLN A 299 -19.09 2.74 -12.47
N VAL A 300 -19.36 3.94 -12.98
CA VAL A 300 -18.45 5.10 -12.92
C VAL A 300 -19.21 6.25 -12.25
N PRO A 301 -19.21 6.33 -10.91
CA PRO A 301 -20.00 7.32 -10.19
C PRO A 301 -19.45 8.75 -10.34
N ASP A 302 -18.16 8.90 -10.64
CA ASP A 302 -17.50 10.19 -10.85
C ASP A 302 -17.53 10.66 -12.32
N ILE A 303 -18.47 10.15 -13.13
CA ILE A 303 -18.58 10.47 -14.56
C ILE A 303 -18.67 11.98 -14.86
N LEU A 304 -19.29 12.74 -13.94
CA LEU A 304 -19.46 14.20 -14.05
C LEU A 304 -18.15 14.97 -13.86
N ASP A 305 -17.18 14.38 -13.17
CA ASP A 305 -15.85 14.95 -12.93
C ASP A 305 -14.85 14.60 -14.04
N LEU A 306 -15.25 13.78 -15.01
CA LEU A 306 -14.36 13.34 -16.08
C LEU A 306 -14.21 14.42 -17.14
N THR A 307 -12.98 14.55 -17.63
CA THR A 307 -12.64 15.36 -18.80
C THR A 307 -11.99 14.48 -19.86
N CYS A 308 -12.08 14.89 -21.11
CA CYS A 308 -11.33 14.26 -22.19
C CYS A 308 -10.65 15.27 -23.10
N VAL A 309 -9.67 14.78 -23.85
CA VAL A 309 -8.87 15.50 -24.83
C VAL A 309 -9.36 15.11 -26.22
N THR A 310 -9.73 16.11 -27.02
CA THR A 310 -10.10 15.93 -28.43
C THR A 310 -8.88 15.78 -29.34
N GLU A 311 -9.07 15.42 -30.61
CA GLU A 311 -7.97 15.33 -31.59
C GLU A 311 -7.22 16.66 -31.80
N LYS A 312 -7.87 17.80 -31.52
CA LYS A 312 -7.27 19.15 -31.54
C LYS A 312 -6.63 19.56 -30.21
N ALA A 313 -6.36 18.61 -29.32
CA ALA A 313 -5.81 18.83 -27.97
C ALA A 313 -6.66 19.74 -27.05
N SER A 314 -7.93 19.98 -27.39
CA SER A 314 -8.84 20.77 -26.54
C SER A 314 -9.45 19.87 -25.45
N ARG A 315 -9.51 20.38 -24.22
CA ARG A 315 -10.15 19.69 -23.08
C ARG A 315 -11.64 19.99 -23.04
N ARG A 316 -12.45 18.94 -22.87
CA ARG A 316 -13.92 19.00 -22.78
C ARG A 316 -14.41 18.22 -21.59
N PHE A 317 -15.52 18.64 -20.99
CA PHE A 317 -16.20 17.84 -19.99
C PHE A 317 -16.81 16.60 -20.65
N MET A 318 -16.67 15.45 -20.00
CA MET A 318 -17.18 14.18 -20.53
C MET A 318 -18.71 14.21 -20.67
N SER A 319 -19.40 14.89 -19.75
CA SER A 319 -20.85 15.08 -19.77
C SER A 319 -21.34 15.78 -21.05
N GLU A 320 -20.64 16.81 -21.51
CA GLU A 320 -20.96 17.51 -22.76
C GLU A 320 -20.85 16.58 -23.98
N VAL A 321 -19.78 15.77 -24.03
CA VAL A 321 -19.55 14.83 -25.13
C VAL A 321 -20.61 13.73 -25.14
N ILE A 322 -20.91 13.15 -23.98
CA ILE A 322 -21.91 12.09 -23.84
C ILE A 322 -23.31 12.59 -24.18
N SER A 323 -23.68 13.81 -23.76
CA SER A 323 -24.98 14.40 -24.10
C SER A 323 -25.21 14.56 -25.61
N ASN A 324 -24.12 14.74 -26.38
CA ASN A 324 -24.14 14.91 -27.84
C ASN A 324 -23.64 13.67 -28.61
N LEU A 325 -23.65 12.49 -27.98
CA LEU A 325 -23.00 11.29 -28.53
C LEU A 325 -23.56 10.84 -29.89
N LYS A 326 -24.87 11.01 -30.13
CA LYS A 326 -25.49 10.70 -31.45
C LYS A 326 -24.89 11.54 -32.57
N THR A 327 -24.76 12.84 -32.33
CA THR A 327 -24.17 13.79 -33.27
C THR A 327 -22.69 13.48 -33.50
N PHE A 328 -21.96 13.15 -32.42
CA PHE A 328 -20.56 12.73 -32.49
C PHE A 328 -20.40 11.46 -33.34
N GLU A 329 -21.25 10.46 -33.16
CA GLU A 329 -21.23 9.22 -33.94
C GLU A 329 -21.48 9.45 -35.43
N ILE A 330 -22.45 10.31 -35.79
CA ILE A 330 -22.72 10.65 -37.19
C ILE A 330 -21.48 11.31 -37.81
N SER A 331 -20.86 12.26 -37.11
CA SER A 331 -19.67 12.95 -37.62
C SER A 331 -18.48 12.02 -37.82
N CYS A 332 -18.37 10.93 -37.05
CA CYS A 332 -17.34 9.92 -37.25
C CYS A 332 -17.56 9.06 -38.50
N LYS A 333 -18.81 8.88 -38.95
CA LYS A 333 -19.14 8.08 -40.15
C LYS A 333 -18.91 8.83 -41.45
N THR A 334 -19.05 10.16 -41.43
CA THR A 334 -19.04 11.00 -42.64
C THR A 334 -17.64 11.43 -43.11
N ASN A 335 -16.55 11.00 -42.45
CA ASN A 335 -15.15 11.42 -42.69
C ASN A 335 -14.90 12.94 -42.76
N SER A 336 -15.92 13.75 -42.51
CA SER A 336 -15.86 15.19 -42.30
C SER A 336 -15.43 15.42 -40.86
N GLY A 337 -14.12 15.48 -40.64
CA GLY A 337 -13.49 15.66 -39.33
C GLY A 337 -14.36 16.42 -38.34
N CYS A 338 -14.80 15.69 -37.31
CA CYS A 338 -15.59 16.10 -36.14
C CYS A 338 -16.20 17.53 -36.16
N ARG A 339 -17.08 17.88 -37.11
CA ARG A 339 -17.53 19.28 -37.28
C ARG A 339 -18.37 19.83 -36.12
N LEU A 340 -18.98 18.98 -35.30
CA LEU A 340 -19.95 19.38 -34.27
C LEU A 340 -19.42 19.36 -32.83
N LEU A 341 -18.19 18.89 -32.59
CA LEU A 341 -17.48 18.99 -31.31
C LEU A 341 -16.04 19.53 -31.49
N CYS A 342 -15.80 20.22 -32.61
CA CYS A 342 -14.56 20.93 -32.95
C CYS A 342 -14.53 22.42 -32.55
N LEU A 343 -15.45 22.84 -31.68
CA LEU A 343 -15.37 24.14 -31.01
C LEU A 343 -14.45 24.04 -29.80
#